data_AF-A0A377XLK2-F1
#
_entry.id   AF-A0A377XLK2-F1
#
_cell.length_a   1.000
_cell.length_b   1.000
_cell.length_c   1.000
_cell.angle_alpha   90.00
_cell.angle_beta   90.00
_cell.angle_gamma   90.00
#
_symmetry.space_group_name_H-M   'P 1'
#
loop_
_entity.id
_entity.type
_entity.pdbx_description
1 polymer ?
#
loop_
_entity_poly.entity_id
_entity_poly.type
_entity_poly.pdbx_seq_one_letter_code
_entity_poly.pdbx_strand_id
1 'polypeptide(L)'
;MLRIGDTYTTGDVFDSIQFRGVQLMSDDEMLPDSQSGFAPTIRGVAHSNAKVTVSQHGYVIYETFVSPGAFAISDLYPTSQSGDLEVKVTESNGAVRTFTQPYSRGAIYAARRARQIQSQRRPLPLRGESVRSPEFLQGTLFYGLTAGFTLYGGTQLARDYQAWALGLGRGFGEFGSLGGDVT
;
A
#
# COMPACT_ATOMS: atom_id res chain seq x y z
N MET A 1 4.66 13.81 1.84
CA MET A 1 4.71 13.88 0.36
C MET A 1 3.60 14.78 -0.21
N LEU A 2 3.94 15.60 -1.20
CA LEU A 2 2.98 16.35 -2.04
C LEU A 2 3.03 15.77 -3.46
N ARG A 3 1.88 15.40 -4.02
CA ARG A 3 1.74 14.96 -5.42
C ARG A 3 0.76 15.86 -6.15
N ILE A 4 1.08 16.18 -7.41
CA ILE A 4 0.24 17.00 -8.28
C ILE A 4 0.20 16.33 -9.65
N GLY A 5 -1.01 16.11 -10.19
CA GLY A 5 -1.20 15.46 -11.49
C GLY A 5 -2.11 14.24 -11.39
N ASP A 6 -1.89 13.26 -12.26
CA ASP A 6 -2.63 11.99 -12.27
C ASP A 6 -2.10 11.06 -11.17
N THR A 7 -2.97 10.68 -10.25
CA THR A 7 -2.63 9.78 -9.16
C THR A 7 -3.86 9.00 -8.68
N TYR A 8 -3.69 8.20 -7.62
CA TYR A 8 -4.72 7.37 -7.04
C TYR A 8 -4.83 7.64 -5.53
N THR A 9 -6.01 7.42 -4.97
CA THR A 9 -6.20 7.42 -3.52
C THR A 9 -5.68 6.10 -2.94
N THR A 10 -5.21 6.09 -1.68
CA THR A 10 -4.50 4.93 -1.09
C THR A 10 -5.38 3.72 -0.79
N GLY A 11 -6.71 3.89 -0.75
CA GLY A 11 -7.61 2.77 -0.49
C GLY A 11 -7.70 2.34 0.98
N ASP A 12 -7.13 3.09 1.92
CA ASP A 12 -7.02 2.63 3.32
C ASP A 12 -8.33 2.74 4.13
N VAL A 13 -9.28 3.57 3.69
CA VAL A 13 -10.55 3.85 4.41
C VAL A 13 -11.75 3.81 3.47
N PHE A 14 -11.59 4.39 2.28
CA PHE A 14 -12.57 4.36 1.20
C PHE A 14 -11.93 3.69 0.00
N ASP A 15 -12.75 3.24 -0.95
CA ASP A 15 -12.29 2.64 -2.18
C ASP A 15 -11.27 3.52 -2.92
N SER A 16 -10.27 2.87 -3.53
CA SER A 16 -9.26 3.57 -4.31
C SER A 16 -9.87 4.09 -5.61
N ILE A 17 -9.69 5.40 -5.87
CA ILE A 17 -10.14 6.06 -7.09
C ILE A 17 -8.99 6.78 -7.77
N GLN A 18 -8.96 6.75 -9.10
CA GLN A 18 -8.02 7.49 -9.91
C GLN A 18 -8.49 8.94 -10.06
N PHE A 19 -7.60 9.90 -9.87
CA PHE A 19 -7.93 11.32 -9.97
C PHE A 19 -6.78 12.18 -10.49
N ARG A 20 -7.14 13.33 -11.06
CA ARG A 20 -6.19 14.38 -11.45
C ARG A 20 -6.31 15.57 -10.51
N GLY A 21 -5.36 15.76 -9.62
CA GLY A 21 -5.48 16.80 -8.61
C GLY A 21 -4.24 17.00 -7.76
N VAL A 22 -4.48 17.37 -6.50
CA VAL A 22 -3.44 17.60 -5.50
C VAL A 22 -3.68 16.65 -4.34
N GLN A 23 -2.64 15.90 -3.97
CA GLN A 23 -2.61 15.00 -2.84
C GLN A 23 -1.51 15.45 -1.88
N LEU A 24 -1.87 15.66 -0.63
CA LEU A 24 -0.94 15.84 0.47
C LEU A 24 -1.09 14.66 1.42
N MET A 25 -0.02 13.91 1.64
CA MET A 25 -0.02 12.77 2.54
C MET A 25 1.23 12.75 3.43
N SER A 26 1.10 12.22 4.63
CA SER A 26 2.25 11.79 5.42
C SER A 26 3.08 10.79 4.60
N ASP A 27 4.40 10.95 4.65
CA ASP A 27 5.32 10.06 3.96
C ASP A 27 5.90 9.07 4.96
N ASP A 28 5.53 7.80 4.82
CA ASP A 28 6.03 6.74 5.70
C ASP A 28 7.52 6.44 5.42
N GLU A 29 8.02 6.74 4.21
CA GLU A 29 9.42 6.52 3.83
C GLU A 29 10.37 7.51 4.51
N MET A 30 9.84 8.57 5.13
CA MET A 30 10.61 9.51 5.96
C MET A 30 10.73 9.05 7.42
N LEU A 31 10.04 7.97 7.82
CA LEU A 31 10.20 7.39 9.15
C LEU A 31 11.47 6.52 9.17
N PRO A 32 12.17 6.40 10.32
CA PRO A 32 13.29 5.49 10.45
C PRO A 32 12.89 4.06 10.07
N ASP A 33 13.81 3.26 9.53
CA ASP A 33 13.53 1.89 9.07
C ASP A 33 12.88 1.00 10.15
N SER A 34 13.14 1.30 11.44
CA SER A 34 12.51 0.62 12.59
C SER A 34 11.02 0.94 12.79
N GLN A 35 10.49 1.94 12.08
CA GLN A 35 9.09 2.39 12.09
C GLN A 35 8.44 2.31 10.70
N SER A 36 9.23 2.13 9.64
CA SER A 36 8.71 1.78 8.32
C SER A 36 8.07 0.39 8.38
N GLY A 37 6.91 0.22 7.72
CA GLY A 37 6.01 -0.91 7.92
C GLY A 37 6.59 -2.31 7.67
N PHE A 38 5.74 -3.32 7.89
CA PHE A 38 6.07 -4.72 7.66
C PHE A 38 6.09 -5.05 6.16
N ALA A 39 7.24 -5.46 5.62
CA ALA A 39 7.31 -6.16 4.34
C ALA A 39 7.45 -7.68 4.59
N PRO A 40 6.68 -8.53 3.88
CA PRO A 40 6.76 -9.97 4.07
C PRO A 40 8.12 -10.49 3.61
N THR A 41 8.67 -11.44 4.36
CA THR A 41 9.87 -12.16 3.91
C THR A 41 9.51 -13.09 2.76
N ILE A 42 10.06 -12.84 1.57
CA ILE A 42 9.85 -13.70 0.40
C ILE A 42 10.81 -14.88 0.51
N ARG A 43 10.28 -16.10 0.52
CA ARG A 43 11.07 -17.34 0.56
C ARG A 43 10.94 -18.09 -0.76
N GLY A 44 12.04 -18.65 -1.23
CA GLY A 44 12.08 -19.45 -2.44
C GLY A 44 13.29 -20.37 -2.49
N VAL A 45 13.38 -21.15 -3.57
CA VAL A 45 14.52 -22.02 -3.84
C VAL A 45 15.00 -21.75 -5.25
N ALA A 46 16.29 -21.46 -5.38
CA ALA A 46 17.01 -21.37 -6.66
C ALA A 46 17.80 -22.66 -6.90
N HIS A 47 17.77 -23.19 -8.11
CA HIS A 47 18.54 -24.38 -8.48
C HIS A 47 19.96 -24.05 -8.98
N SER A 48 20.20 -22.80 -9.35
CA SER A 48 21.48 -22.27 -9.78
C SER A 48 21.67 -20.83 -9.27
N ASN A 49 22.74 -20.16 -9.73
CA ASN A 49 22.85 -18.72 -9.50
C ASN A 49 21.71 -18.03 -10.24
N ALA A 50 20.81 -17.39 -9.49
CA ALA A 50 19.60 -16.84 -10.04
C ALA A 50 19.48 -15.35 -9.74
N LYS A 51 18.91 -14.60 -10.68
CA LYS A 51 18.47 -13.22 -10.49
C LYS A 51 17.02 -13.23 -10.02
N VAL A 52 16.77 -12.68 -8.85
CA VAL A 52 15.41 -12.54 -8.29
C VAL A 52 14.96 -11.10 -8.49
N THR A 53 13.87 -10.93 -9.22
CA THR A 53 13.22 -9.64 -9.47
C THR A 53 11.84 -9.67 -8.82
N VAL A 54 11.54 -8.67 -7.99
CA VAL A 54 10.23 -8.49 -7.37
C VAL A 54 9.56 -7.28 -8.00
N SER A 55 8.33 -7.47 -8.44
CA SER A 55 7.51 -6.42 -9.05
C SER A 55 6.13 -6.30 -8.42
N GLN A 56 5.59 -5.09 -8.41
CA GLN A 56 4.25 -4.79 -7.91
C GLN A 56 3.55 -3.90 -8.95
N HIS A 57 2.33 -4.26 -9.34
CA HIS A 57 1.58 -3.57 -10.42
C HIS A 57 2.39 -3.35 -11.71
N GLY A 58 3.26 -4.31 -12.07
CA GLY A 58 4.11 -4.24 -13.26
C GLY A 58 5.38 -3.39 -13.13
N TYR A 59 5.64 -2.78 -11.97
CA TYR A 59 6.87 -2.02 -11.69
C TYR A 59 7.85 -2.84 -10.86
N VAL A 60 9.13 -2.87 -11.23
CA VAL A 60 10.18 -3.54 -10.45
C VAL A 60 10.50 -2.71 -9.21
N ILE A 61 10.33 -3.32 -8.04
CA ILE A 61 10.57 -2.68 -6.74
C ILE A 61 11.84 -3.18 -6.05
N TYR A 62 12.33 -4.37 -6.40
CA TYR A 62 13.51 -4.96 -5.80
C TYR A 62 14.18 -5.93 -6.78
N GLU A 63 15.51 -5.97 -6.80
CA GLU A 63 16.28 -6.86 -7.65
C GLU A 63 17.58 -7.27 -6.96
N THR A 64 17.85 -8.58 -6.89
CA THR A 64 19.08 -9.11 -6.28
C THR A 64 19.52 -10.42 -6.96
N PHE A 65 20.77 -10.83 -6.71
CA PHE A 65 21.31 -12.13 -7.11
C PHE A 65 21.40 -13.06 -5.90
N VAL A 66 20.95 -14.30 -6.08
CA VAL A 66 21.00 -15.33 -5.03
C VAL A 66 21.82 -16.52 -5.50
N SER A 67 22.54 -17.14 -4.56
CA SER A 67 23.26 -18.39 -4.79
C SER A 67 22.30 -19.59 -4.91
N PRO A 68 22.74 -20.74 -5.46
CA PRO A 68 21.93 -21.94 -5.51
C PRO A 68 21.54 -22.40 -4.10
N GLY A 69 20.27 -22.73 -3.91
CA GLY A 69 19.71 -23.18 -2.64
C GLY A 69 18.47 -22.40 -2.22
N ALA A 70 18.05 -22.62 -0.97
CA ALA A 70 16.96 -21.86 -0.37
C ALA A 70 17.43 -20.42 -0.11
N PHE A 71 16.58 -19.45 -0.44
CA PHE A 71 16.82 -18.04 -0.17
C PHE A 71 15.64 -17.42 0.57
N ALA A 72 15.92 -16.36 1.32
CA ALA A 72 14.93 -15.54 1.99
C ALA A 72 15.31 -14.07 1.81
N ILE A 73 14.39 -13.28 1.24
CA ILE A 73 14.53 -11.84 1.05
C ILE A 73 13.70 -11.17 2.14
N SER A 74 14.38 -10.58 3.12
CA SER A 74 13.77 -9.90 4.27
C SER A 74 14.03 -8.39 4.29
N ASP A 75 14.73 -7.87 3.28
CA ASP A 75 15.17 -6.49 3.11
C ASP A 75 14.35 -5.73 2.05
N LEU A 76 13.15 -6.22 1.75
CA LEU A 76 12.19 -5.48 0.95
C LEU A 76 11.74 -4.24 1.70
N TYR A 77 11.88 -3.07 1.07
CA TYR A 77 11.28 -1.86 1.61
C TYR A 77 9.76 -1.98 1.54
N PRO A 78 9.04 -1.66 2.64
CA PRO A 78 7.58 -1.67 2.64
C PRO A 78 7.09 -0.61 1.66
N THR A 79 6.49 -1.04 0.55
CA THR A 79 5.88 -0.10 -0.38
C THR A 79 4.64 0.50 0.27
N SER A 80 4.38 1.78 -0.01
CA SER A 80 3.17 2.50 0.43
C SER A 80 1.87 1.93 -0.16
N GLN A 81 1.95 0.90 -1.01
CA GLN A 81 0.86 0.34 -1.79
C GLN A 81 0.58 -1.10 -1.35
N SER A 82 -0.68 -1.39 -1.00
CA SER A 82 -1.17 -2.76 -0.87
C SER A 82 -1.28 -3.42 -2.25
N GLY A 83 -1.11 -4.74 -2.32
CA GLY A 83 -1.28 -5.49 -3.57
C GLY A 83 -0.21 -6.56 -3.75
N ASP A 84 -0.56 -7.59 -4.52
CA ASP A 84 0.27 -8.78 -4.71
C ASP A 84 1.67 -8.47 -5.28
N LEU A 85 2.67 -9.14 -4.73
CA LEU A 85 4.06 -9.08 -5.20
C LEU A 85 4.30 -10.22 -6.19
N GLU A 86 4.63 -9.87 -7.42
CA GLU A 86 5.06 -10.84 -8.42
C GLU A 86 6.57 -11.05 -8.29
N VAL A 87 6.98 -12.28 -8.02
CA VAL A 87 8.38 -12.67 -7.85
C VAL A 87 8.82 -13.50 -9.03
N LYS A 88 9.85 -13.02 -9.72
CA LYS A 88 10.45 -13.68 -10.88
C LYS A 88 11.87 -14.12 -10.55
N VAL A 89 12.12 -15.42 -10.57
CA VAL A 89 13.43 -16.04 -10.39
C VAL A 89 13.95 -16.46 -11.76
N THR A 90 15.00 -15.80 -12.23
CA THR A 90 15.66 -16.09 -13.51
C THR A 90 16.97 -16.84 -13.23
N GLU A 91 16.98 -18.14 -13.52
CA GLU A 91 18.12 -19.03 -13.32
C GLU A 91 19.23 -18.77 -14.37
N SER A 92 20.46 -19.23 -14.10
CA SER A 92 21.60 -19.03 -15.01
C SER A 92 21.45 -19.73 -16.36
N ASN A 93 20.63 -20.77 -16.43
CA ASN A 93 20.28 -21.49 -17.66
C ASN A 93 19.15 -20.79 -18.45
N GLY A 94 18.68 -19.62 -18.01
CA GLY A 94 17.59 -18.87 -18.63
C GLY A 94 16.19 -19.34 -18.25
N ALA A 95 16.05 -20.39 -17.42
CA ALA A 95 14.75 -20.81 -16.92
C ALA A 95 14.19 -19.72 -15.98
N VAL A 96 12.93 -19.36 -16.21
CA VAL A 96 12.22 -18.36 -15.42
C VAL A 96 11.14 -19.05 -14.62
N ARG A 97 11.08 -18.75 -13.32
CA ARG A 97 9.98 -19.15 -12.46
C ARG A 97 9.34 -17.91 -11.89
N THR A 98 8.02 -17.84 -12.02
CA THR A 98 7.23 -16.75 -11.45
C THR A 98 6.29 -17.31 -10.40
N PHE A 99 6.20 -16.64 -9.27
CA PHE A 99 5.16 -16.91 -8.29
C PHE A 99 4.68 -15.59 -7.69
N THR A 100 3.43 -15.59 -7.24
CA THR A 100 2.83 -14.42 -6.60
C THR A 100 2.86 -14.61 -5.10
N GLN A 101 3.48 -13.68 -4.40
CA GLN A 101 3.42 -13.58 -2.96
C GLN A 101 2.30 -12.59 -2.60
N PRO A 102 1.20 -13.05 -1.99
CA PRO A 102 0.16 -12.15 -1.51
C PRO A 102 0.77 -11.17 -0.51
N TYR A 103 0.58 -9.88 -0.77
CA TYR A 103 0.97 -8.82 0.15
C TYR A 103 -0.26 -8.00 0.48
N SER A 104 -0.81 -8.34 1.64
CA SER A 104 -1.66 -7.42 2.37
C SER A 104 -0.75 -6.66 3.32
N ARG A 105 -0.88 -5.33 3.37
CA ARG A 105 -0.39 -4.57 4.53
C ARG A 105 -1.17 -5.12 5.72
N GLY A 106 -0.59 -6.07 6.44
CA GLY A 106 -1.13 -6.57 7.69
C GLY A 106 -1.44 -5.35 8.53
N ALA A 107 -2.72 -5.20 8.89
CA ALA A 107 -3.27 -3.93 9.33
C ALA A 107 -2.34 -3.28 10.37
N ILE A 108 -1.68 -2.21 9.91
CA ILE A 108 -0.58 -1.57 10.61
C ILE A 108 -1.19 -0.75 11.75
N TYR A 109 -1.62 -1.44 12.80
CA TYR A 109 -2.20 -0.83 13.99
C TYR A 109 -1.13 -0.44 15.03
N ALA A 110 0.15 -0.53 14.67
CA ALA A 110 1.24 -0.03 15.48
C ALA A 110 1.38 1.49 15.26
N ALA A 111 0.70 2.27 16.10
CA ALA A 111 1.09 3.62 16.48
C ALA A 111 1.30 4.64 15.33
N ARG A 112 0.63 4.49 14.19
CA ARG A 112 0.79 5.45 13.07
C ARG A 112 0.04 6.74 13.35
N ARG A 113 0.76 7.87 13.24
CA ARG A 113 0.18 9.20 13.05
C ARG A 113 0.29 9.52 11.56
N ALA A 114 -0.63 8.99 10.76
CA ALA A 114 -0.68 9.27 9.33
C ALA A 114 -1.84 10.21 9.03
N ARG A 115 -1.56 11.29 8.28
CA ARG A 115 -2.58 12.25 7.84
C ARG A 115 -2.55 12.32 6.33
N GLN A 116 -3.72 12.30 5.71
CA GLN A 116 -3.80 12.41 4.26
C GLN A 116 -5.01 13.25 3.87
N ILE A 117 -4.76 14.24 3.02
CA ILE A 117 -5.78 15.14 2.49
C ILE A 117 -5.60 15.17 0.97
N GLN A 118 -6.68 14.90 0.27
CA GLN A 118 -6.71 14.72 -1.17
C GLN A 118 -7.84 15.54 -1.76
N SER A 119 -7.55 16.24 -2.84
CA SER A 119 -8.58 17.01 -3.54
C SER A 119 -8.40 16.91 -5.04
N GLN A 120 -9.51 16.70 -5.72
CA GLN A 120 -9.59 16.78 -7.17
C GLN A 120 -10.33 18.05 -7.56
N ARG A 121 -9.74 18.82 -8.48
CA ARG A 121 -10.38 20.00 -9.10
C ARG A 121 -10.64 19.83 -10.59
N ARG A 122 -10.16 18.76 -11.23
CA ARG A 122 -10.37 18.57 -12.67
C ARG A 122 -10.86 17.16 -12.99
N PRO A 123 -11.92 17.01 -13.80
CA PRO A 123 -12.44 15.72 -14.21
C PRO A 123 -11.39 14.93 -14.99
N LEU A 124 -11.21 13.65 -14.65
CA LEU A 124 -10.48 12.69 -15.48
C LEU A 124 -11.52 11.82 -16.17
N PRO A 125 -11.66 11.87 -17.51
CA PRO A 125 -12.48 10.90 -18.21
C PRO A 125 -11.82 9.53 -18.04
N LEU A 126 -12.50 8.63 -17.33
CA LEU A 126 -12.18 7.21 -17.39
C LEU A 126 -12.30 6.79 -18.85
N ARG A 127 -11.27 6.11 -19.37
CA ARG A 127 -11.22 5.71 -20.78
C ARG A 127 -12.46 4.90 -21.15
N GLY A 128 -13.27 5.42 -22.08
CA GLY A 128 -14.20 4.63 -22.88
C GLY A 128 -15.69 4.81 -22.60
N GLU A 129 -16.11 5.38 -21.46
CA GLU A 129 -17.52 5.63 -21.19
C GLU A 129 -17.74 7.00 -20.56
N SER A 130 -18.93 7.55 -20.78
CA SER A 130 -19.45 8.83 -20.26
C SER A 130 -19.67 8.79 -18.74
N VAL A 131 -18.66 8.35 -17.99
CA VAL A 131 -18.65 8.35 -16.53
C VAL A 131 -18.43 9.78 -16.07
N ARG A 132 -19.38 10.32 -15.32
CA ARG A 132 -19.27 11.64 -14.69
C ARG A 132 -18.02 11.66 -13.83
N SER A 133 -17.27 12.76 -13.91
CA SER A 133 -16.06 12.97 -13.13
C SER A 133 -16.29 14.12 -12.15
N PRO A 134 -17.06 13.89 -11.07
CA PRO A 134 -17.38 14.93 -10.11
C PRO A 134 -16.13 15.40 -9.37
N GLU A 135 -16.08 16.68 -9.04
CA GLU A 135 -15.09 17.19 -8.09
C GLU A 135 -15.33 16.53 -6.73
N PHE A 136 -14.25 16.10 -6.08
CA PHE A 136 -14.32 15.52 -4.75
C PHE A 136 -13.19 16.01 -3.84
N LEU A 137 -13.47 15.96 -2.55
CA LEU A 137 -12.55 16.18 -1.45
C LEU A 137 -12.57 14.93 -0.57
N GLN A 138 -11.41 14.33 -0.34
CA GLN A 138 -11.28 13.17 0.56
C GLN A 138 -10.21 13.48 1.62
N GLY A 139 -10.56 13.28 2.88
CA GLY A 139 -9.65 13.41 4.00
C GLY A 139 -9.66 12.15 4.82
N THR A 140 -8.48 11.62 5.16
CA THR A 140 -8.31 10.44 6.00
C THR A 140 -7.28 10.73 7.09
N LEU A 141 -7.54 10.21 8.29
CA LEU A 141 -6.72 10.42 9.47
C LEU A 141 -6.57 9.10 10.21
N PHE A 142 -5.32 8.75 10.53
CA PHE A 142 -4.96 7.64 11.38
C PHE A 142 -4.21 8.17 12.59
N TYR A 143 -4.65 7.76 13.77
CA TYR A 143 -4.07 8.17 15.03
C TYR A 143 -3.87 6.99 15.98
N GLY A 144 -2.60 6.65 16.22
CA GLY A 144 -2.19 5.70 17.25
C GLY A 144 -2.48 6.21 18.66
N LEU A 145 -3.21 5.40 19.43
CA LEU A 145 -3.52 5.59 20.85
C LEU A 145 -2.60 4.72 21.72
N THR A 146 -2.69 4.89 23.04
CA THR A 146 -1.95 4.04 24.00
C THR A 146 -2.45 2.59 23.96
N ALA A 147 -1.63 1.67 24.47
CA ALA A 147 -1.96 0.24 24.60
C ALA A 147 -2.29 -0.49 23.27
N GLY A 148 -1.70 -0.04 22.15
CA GLY A 148 -1.82 -0.72 20.85
C GLY A 148 -3.14 -0.46 20.12
N PHE A 149 -3.93 0.51 20.57
CA PHE A 149 -5.12 0.96 19.85
C PHE A 149 -4.76 1.95 18.74
N THR A 150 -5.50 1.91 17.64
CA THR A 150 -5.41 2.88 16.55
C THR A 150 -6.81 3.30 16.17
N LEU A 151 -7.07 4.61 16.20
CA LEU A 151 -8.29 5.20 15.70
C LEU A 151 -8.04 5.66 14.27
N TYR A 152 -8.94 5.36 13.35
CA TYR A 152 -8.92 5.92 12.01
C TYR A 152 -10.28 6.45 11.62
N GLY A 153 -10.27 7.38 10.69
CA GLY A 153 -11.50 7.88 10.12
C GLY A 153 -11.24 8.68 8.87
N GLY A 154 -12.32 8.98 8.17
CA GLY A 154 -12.24 9.79 6.98
C GLY A 154 -13.57 10.35 6.55
N THR A 155 -13.51 11.29 5.62
CA THR A 155 -14.67 11.83 4.93
C THR A 155 -14.38 11.90 3.45
N GLN A 156 -15.40 11.65 2.65
CA GLN A 156 -15.38 11.84 1.21
C GLN A 156 -16.59 12.67 0.82
N LEU A 157 -16.34 13.83 0.21
CA LEU A 157 -17.36 14.81 -0.17
C LEU A 157 -17.26 15.06 -1.67
N ALA A 158 -18.35 14.84 -2.40
CA ALA A 158 -18.55 15.18 -3.79
C ALA A 158 -19.94 15.82 -3.97
N ARG A 159 -20.25 16.34 -5.16
CA ARG A 159 -21.54 17.03 -5.42
C ARG A 159 -22.77 16.18 -5.10
N ASP A 160 -22.72 14.90 -5.46
CA ASP A 160 -23.84 13.96 -5.32
C ASP A 160 -23.50 12.77 -4.40
N TYR A 161 -22.42 12.85 -3.61
CA TYR A 161 -21.97 11.76 -2.75
C TYR A 161 -21.29 12.29 -1.49
N GLN A 162 -21.67 11.79 -0.33
CA GLN A 162 -21.06 12.11 0.95
C GLN A 162 -20.92 10.83 1.77
N ALA A 163 -19.72 10.56 2.26
CA ALA A 163 -19.43 9.39 3.10
C ALA A 163 -18.53 9.78 4.27
N TRP A 164 -18.70 9.05 5.36
CA TRP A 164 -18.00 9.28 6.62
C TRP A 164 -17.64 7.93 7.21
N ALA A 165 -16.35 7.69 7.41
CA ALA A 165 -15.86 6.46 7.98
C ALA A 165 -15.25 6.72 9.35
N LEU A 166 -15.50 5.82 10.29
CA LEU A 166 -14.84 5.78 11.58
C LEU A 166 -14.54 4.33 11.94
N GLY A 167 -13.29 4.06 12.27
CA GLY A 167 -12.82 2.72 12.60
C GLY A 167 -11.84 2.72 13.76
N LEU A 168 -11.78 1.57 14.41
CA LEU A 168 -10.94 1.35 15.57
C LEU A 168 -10.28 -0.01 15.45
N GLY A 169 -8.96 -0.04 15.58
CA GLY A 169 -8.16 -1.25 15.56
C GLY A 169 -7.33 -1.39 16.81
N ARG A 170 -6.97 -2.64 17.13
CA ARG A 170 -6.10 -3.00 18.24
C ARG A 170 -5.08 -4.04 17.79
N GLY A 171 -3.81 -3.74 18.04
CA GLY A 171 -2.73 -4.71 17.95
C GLY A 171 -2.59 -5.50 19.25
N PHE A 172 -2.51 -6.82 19.15
CA PHE A 172 -2.23 -7.75 20.26
C PHE A 172 -0.78 -8.26 20.24
N GLY A 173 0.12 -7.59 19.50
CA GLY A 173 1.52 -8.00 19.36
C GLY A 173 1.63 -9.32 18.58
N GLU A 174 2.22 -10.34 19.21
CA GLU A 174 2.43 -11.66 18.60
C GLU A 174 1.14 -12.39 18.22
N PHE A 175 0.02 -12.05 18.86
CA PHE A 175 -1.29 -12.63 18.55
C PHE A 175 -2.00 -11.97 17.34
N GLY A 176 -1.32 -11.04 16.66
CA GLY A 176 -1.84 -10.34 15.49
C GLY A 176 -2.65 -9.10 15.86
N SER A 177 -3.65 -8.77 15.05
CA SER A 177 -4.44 -7.56 15.22
C SER A 177 -5.89 -7.74 14.76
N LEU A 178 -6.77 -6.91 15.31
CA LEU A 178 -8.18 -6.88 14.96
C LEU A 178 -8.61 -5.42 14.81
N GLY A 179 -9.48 -5.14 13.86
CA GLY A 179 -10.13 -3.86 13.74
C GLY A 179 -11.43 -3.96 12.98
N GLY A 180 -12.24 -2.91 13.12
CA GLY A 180 -13.46 -2.75 12.36
C GLY A 180 -13.78 -1.28 12.20
N ASP A 181 -14.49 -0.98 11.12
CA ASP A 181 -15.01 0.34 10.81
C ASP A 181 -16.49 0.30 10.45
N VAL A 182 -17.06 1.49 10.51
CA VAL A 182 -18.37 1.82 9.96
C VAL A 182 -18.14 2.96 8.98
N THR A 183 -18.70 2.81 7.77
CA THR A 183 -18.62 3.79 6.67
C THR A 183 -20.01 4.13 6.15
#